data_AF-Q4TG35-F1
#
_entry.id   AF-Q4TG35-F1
#
_cell.length_a   1.000
_cell.length_b   1.000
_cell.length_c   1.000
_cell.angle_alpha   90.00
_cell.angle_beta   90.00
_cell.angle_gamma   90.00
#
_symmetry.space_group_name_H-M   'P 1'
#
loop_
_entity.id
_entity.type
_entity.pdbx_description
1 polymer ?
#
loop_
_entity_poly.entity_id
_entity_poly.type
_entity_poly.pdbx_seq_one_letter_code
_entity_poly.pdbx_strand_id
1 'polypeptide(L)'
;YLSVCLSGAWKERWCVLRGGNLYLQKDPGDQRPPVVMMPLRGAEVVPGGLGPKHPFSFCIRQSGNELASLEASSSEDLGRWLGLLFAETGSTSMPEELHYDYIDVDTLTDIRHAARHSFLRDSEKTEQQAAIRRHASNVNHYARYGKTRAEEDARRYLQQKEELEEQKKELRTALISLRRDKRDVKEEMKNGAGWIHRQKGFLWHSVFAAITQCVSVCVGHDLEQRLARLETLCKQKEEERVELELKLTEVKENLKKSLARGSAG
;
A
#
# COMPACT_ATOMS: atom_id res chain seq x y z
N TYR A 1 18.00 -2.76 -5.31
CA TYR A 1 18.40 -3.38 -6.58
C TYR A 1 17.28 -3.23 -7.59
N LEU A 2 17.60 -3.27 -8.88
CA LEU A 2 16.63 -3.41 -9.97
C LEU A 2 17.17 -4.42 -10.97
N SER A 3 16.28 -5.17 -11.61
CA SER A 3 16.61 -5.92 -12.81
C SER A 3 16.68 -4.93 -13.97
N VAL A 4 17.81 -4.88 -14.67
CA VAL A 4 18.01 -3.95 -15.78
C VAL A 4 18.31 -4.72 -17.05
N CYS A 5 17.55 -4.43 -18.10
CA CYS A 5 17.82 -4.92 -19.44
C CYS A 5 18.81 -3.99 -20.14
N LEU A 6 20.06 -4.43 -20.23
CA LEU A 6 21.09 -3.75 -21.02
C LEU A 6 21.44 -4.65 -22.20
N SER A 7 21.38 -4.11 -23.43
CA SER A 7 21.72 -4.86 -24.66
C SER A 7 20.95 -6.19 -24.84
N GLY A 8 19.72 -6.26 -24.36
CA GLY A 8 18.86 -7.45 -24.49
C GLY A 8 19.06 -8.52 -23.42
N ALA A 9 19.90 -8.28 -22.40
CA ALA A 9 20.10 -9.19 -21.29
C ALA A 9 19.67 -8.55 -19.95
N TRP A 10 18.80 -9.25 -19.22
CA TRP A 10 18.39 -8.87 -17.87
C TRP A 10 19.45 -9.23 -16.85
N LYS A 11 19.89 -8.25 -16.06
CA LYS A 11 20.84 -8.44 -14.97
C LYS A 11 20.43 -7.58 -13.77
N GLU A 12 20.51 -8.13 -12.57
CA GLU A 12 20.36 -7.31 -11.36
C GLU A 12 21.51 -6.32 -11.23
N ARG A 13 21.15 -5.09 -10.87
CA ARG A 13 22.08 -3.99 -10.64
C ARG A 13 21.73 -3.23 -9.38
N TRP A 14 22.78 -2.80 -8.69
CA TRP A 14 22.65 -1.85 -7.61
C TRP A 14 22.43 -0.46 -8.21
N CYS A 15 21.23 0.08 -8.00
CA CYS A 15 20.82 1.35 -8.60
C CYS A 15 20.90 2.46 -7.55
N VAL A 16 21.55 3.57 -7.88
CA VAL A 16 21.74 4.70 -6.97
C VAL A 16 21.34 5.99 -7.66
N LEU A 17 20.47 6.77 -7.02
CA LEU A 17 20.14 8.12 -7.44
C LEU A 17 21.04 9.12 -6.72
N ARG A 18 21.74 9.97 -7.46
CA ARG A 18 22.60 11.01 -6.88
C ARG A 18 22.75 12.21 -7.83
N GLY A 19 22.30 13.38 -7.37
CA GLY A 19 22.47 14.64 -8.08
C GLY A 19 21.85 14.64 -9.47
N GLY A 20 20.60 14.19 -9.60
CA GLY A 20 19.87 14.15 -10.87
C GLY A 20 20.36 13.10 -11.87
N ASN A 21 21.14 12.10 -11.43
CA ASN A 21 21.62 11.01 -12.26
C ASN A 21 21.31 9.65 -11.62
N LEU A 22 20.96 8.67 -12.45
CA LEU A 22 20.83 7.27 -12.06
C LEU A 22 22.11 6.50 -12.40
N TYR A 23 22.71 5.88 -11.40
CA TYR A 23 23.92 5.08 -11.50
C TYR A 23 23.59 3.60 -11.36
N LEU A 24 24.03 2.79 -12.31
CA LEU A 24 23.91 1.34 -12.28
C LEU A 24 25.27 0.73 -11.93
N GLN A 25 25.37 0.15 -10.74
CA GLN A 25 26.56 -0.50 -10.22
C GLN A 25 26.36 -2.01 -10.15
N LYS A 26 27.47 -2.75 -10.08
CA LYS A 26 27.42 -4.21 -9.94
C LYS A 26 27.03 -4.59 -8.51
N ASP A 27 27.72 -4.01 -7.52
CA ASP A 27 27.58 -4.37 -6.11
C ASP A 27 27.56 -3.12 -5.20
N PRO A 28 26.92 -3.17 -4.02
CA PRO A 28 26.93 -2.08 -3.05
C PRO A 28 28.36 -1.87 -2.52
N GLY A 29 28.87 -0.64 -2.62
CA GLY A 29 30.22 -0.30 -2.16
C GLY A 29 31.33 -0.51 -3.19
N ASP A 30 30.99 -0.85 -4.44
CA ASP A 30 31.97 -0.89 -5.53
C ASP A 30 32.51 0.54 -5.78
N GLN A 31 33.82 0.71 -5.65
CA GLN A 31 34.51 1.98 -5.91
C GLN A 31 34.79 2.19 -7.41
N ARG A 32 34.52 1.16 -8.23
CA ARG A 32 34.68 1.25 -9.69
C ARG A 32 33.64 2.19 -10.31
N PRO A 33 33.95 2.78 -11.47
CA PRO A 33 32.98 3.57 -12.19
C PRO A 33 31.69 2.78 -12.46
N PRO A 34 30.53 3.45 -12.43
CA PRO A 34 29.24 2.84 -12.69
C PRO A 34 29.24 2.17 -14.07
N VAL A 35 28.55 1.03 -14.18
CA VAL A 35 28.38 0.31 -15.45
C VAL A 35 27.62 1.18 -16.44
N VAL A 36 26.63 1.93 -15.96
CA VAL A 36 25.89 2.93 -16.72
C VAL A 36 25.58 4.12 -15.82
N MET A 37 25.69 5.33 -16.36
CA MET A 37 25.20 6.57 -15.74
C MET A 37 24.19 7.20 -16.69
N MET A 38 23.00 7.53 -16.18
CA MET A 38 21.92 8.13 -16.97
C MET A 38 21.50 9.47 -16.36
N PRO A 39 21.60 10.58 -17.11
CA PRO A 39 21.08 11.87 -16.66
C PRO A 39 19.56 11.86 -16.70
N LEU A 40 18.93 12.18 -15.56
CA LEU A 40 17.48 12.14 -15.41
C LEU A 40 16.79 13.46 -15.73
N ARG A 41 17.52 14.58 -15.71
CA ARG A 41 16.95 15.89 -16.03
C ARG A 41 16.39 15.88 -17.46
N GLY A 42 15.08 16.06 -17.61
CA GLY A 42 14.39 16.00 -18.90
C GLY A 42 14.24 14.58 -19.48
N ALA A 43 14.50 13.54 -18.68
CA ALA A 43 14.15 12.17 -19.02
C ALA A 43 12.67 11.91 -18.68
N GLU A 44 12.03 11.11 -19.50
CA GLU A 44 10.67 10.63 -19.30
C GLU A 44 10.72 9.23 -18.70
N VAL A 45 9.98 9.02 -17.62
CA VAL A 45 9.86 7.71 -16.97
C VAL A 45 8.50 7.15 -17.34
N VAL A 46 8.51 6.10 -18.15
CA VAL A 46 7.29 5.47 -18.63
C VAL A 46 7.05 4.19 -17.83
N PRO A 47 5.99 4.13 -17.02
CA PRO A 47 5.56 2.89 -16.36
C PRO A 47 5.09 1.85 -17.38
N GLY A 48 5.39 0.58 -17.14
CA GLY A 48 4.98 -0.50 -18.03
C GLY A 48 5.66 -0.43 -19.39
N GLY A 49 5.24 -1.31 -20.31
CA GLY A 49 5.76 -1.37 -21.68
C GLY A 49 6.34 -2.71 -22.09
N LEU A 50 6.62 -3.61 -21.15
CA LEU A 50 7.14 -4.96 -21.43
C LEU A 50 6.08 -6.08 -21.37
N GLY A 51 4.81 -5.71 -21.15
CA GLY A 51 3.68 -6.63 -21.11
C GLY A 51 3.53 -7.42 -19.80
N PRO A 52 2.59 -8.38 -19.74
CA PRO A 52 2.18 -9.05 -18.50
C PRO A 52 3.26 -9.95 -17.86
N LYS A 53 4.33 -10.27 -18.60
CA LYS A 53 5.47 -11.04 -18.07
C LYS A 53 6.38 -10.21 -17.16
N HIS A 54 6.34 -8.89 -17.28
CA HIS A 54 7.15 -7.95 -16.52
C HIS A 54 6.23 -6.89 -15.89
N PRO A 55 5.36 -7.30 -14.93
CA PRO A 55 4.30 -6.45 -14.40
C PRO A 55 4.83 -5.23 -13.65
N PHE A 56 6.07 -5.29 -13.14
CA PHE A 56 6.70 -4.19 -12.40
C PHE A 56 7.82 -3.52 -13.18
N SER A 57 7.69 -3.51 -14.50
CA SER A 57 8.64 -2.86 -15.39
C SER A 57 8.32 -1.39 -15.64
N PHE A 58 9.37 -0.64 -15.96
CA PHE A 58 9.30 0.73 -16.41
C PHE A 58 10.53 1.03 -17.27
N CYS A 59 10.42 2.01 -18.16
CA CYS A 59 11.55 2.46 -18.97
C CYS A 59 11.85 3.93 -18.76
N ILE A 60 13.14 4.27 -18.91
CA ILE A 60 13.62 5.64 -18.88
C ILE A 60 13.96 6.03 -20.31
N ARG A 61 13.32 7.08 -20.80
CA ARG A 61 13.49 7.60 -22.17
C ARG A 61 14.05 9.01 -22.12
N GLN A 62 14.84 9.38 -23.11
CA GLN A 62 15.33 10.76 -23.27
C GLN A 62 15.22 11.16 -24.73
N SER A 63 14.52 12.27 -25.00
CA SER A 63 14.27 12.77 -26.36
C SER A 63 13.70 11.69 -27.30
N GLY A 64 12.84 10.81 -26.77
CA GLY A 64 12.22 9.70 -27.51
C GLY A 64 13.05 8.40 -27.58
N ASN A 65 14.34 8.42 -27.23
CA ASN A 65 15.18 7.23 -27.20
C ASN A 65 15.08 6.49 -25.86
N GLU A 66 14.92 5.17 -25.89
CA GLU A 66 14.97 4.34 -24.70
C GLU A 66 16.41 4.23 -24.18
N LEU A 67 16.65 4.67 -22.95
CA LEU A 67 17.95 4.60 -22.29
C LEU A 67 18.13 3.28 -21.53
N ALA A 68 17.07 2.84 -20.83
CA ALA A 68 17.06 1.59 -20.10
C ALA A 68 15.64 1.11 -19.82
N SER A 69 15.48 -0.21 -19.87
CA SER A 69 14.33 -0.94 -19.33
C SER A 69 14.70 -1.54 -17.97
N LEU A 70 13.90 -1.25 -16.95
CA LEU A 70 14.12 -1.69 -15.57
C LEU A 70 12.87 -2.43 -15.05
N GLU A 71 13.08 -3.33 -14.10
CA GLU A 71 12.03 -4.07 -13.42
C GLU A 71 12.31 -4.14 -11.92
N ALA A 72 11.27 -3.85 -11.14
CA ALA A 72 11.30 -3.95 -9.68
C ALA A 72 10.85 -5.34 -9.21
N SER A 73 11.29 -5.72 -8.01
CA SER A 73 10.92 -6.99 -7.36
C SER A 73 9.47 -7.03 -6.86
N SER A 74 8.84 -5.88 -6.68
CA SER A 74 7.50 -5.76 -6.10
C SER A 74 6.79 -4.48 -6.56
N SER A 75 5.47 -4.46 -6.38
CA SER A 75 4.63 -3.28 -6.58
C SER A 75 5.05 -2.10 -5.69
N GLU A 76 5.43 -2.39 -4.44
CA GLU A 76 5.88 -1.37 -3.49
C GLU A 76 7.22 -0.78 -3.92
N ASP A 77 8.17 -1.61 -4.35
CA ASP A 77 9.48 -1.15 -4.84
C ASP A 77 9.34 -0.35 -6.13
N LEU A 78 8.47 -0.79 -7.05
CA LEU A 78 8.14 -0.02 -8.25
C LEU A 78 7.62 1.36 -7.89
N GLY A 79 6.63 1.43 -6.98
CA GLY A 79 6.09 2.70 -6.51
C GLY A 79 7.18 3.60 -5.94
N ARG A 80 8.04 3.08 -5.06
CA ARG A 80 9.17 3.83 -4.50
C ARG A 80 10.09 4.39 -5.59
N TRP A 81 10.48 3.56 -6.55
CA TRP A 81 11.35 3.98 -7.66
C TRP A 81 10.71 5.06 -8.53
N LEU A 82 9.44 4.90 -8.89
CA LEU A 82 8.71 5.90 -9.66
C LEU A 82 8.64 7.24 -8.91
N GLY A 83 8.36 7.22 -7.60
CA GLY A 83 8.32 8.42 -6.78
C GLY A 83 9.65 9.19 -6.75
N LEU A 84 10.77 8.48 -6.61
CA LEU A 84 12.11 9.08 -6.61
C LEU A 84 12.50 9.60 -8.00
N LEU A 85 12.21 8.83 -9.05
CA LEU A 85 12.55 9.20 -10.42
C LEU A 85 11.74 10.41 -10.90
N PHE A 86 10.44 10.49 -10.59
CA PHE A 86 9.62 11.66 -10.94
C PHE A 86 10.07 12.94 -10.22
N ALA A 87 10.53 12.83 -8.97
CA ALA A 87 11.11 13.96 -8.26
C ALA A 87 12.38 14.49 -8.95
N GLU A 88 13.21 13.61 -9.51
CA GLU A 88 14.48 13.96 -10.14
C GLU A 88 14.39 14.35 -11.63
N THR A 89 13.39 13.84 -12.36
CA THR A 89 13.22 14.17 -13.78
C THR A 89 12.64 15.56 -14.01
N GLY A 90 11.99 16.15 -12.99
CA GLY A 90 11.29 17.43 -13.08
C GLY A 90 9.99 17.35 -13.89
N SER A 91 9.51 16.15 -14.18
CA SER A 91 8.28 15.91 -14.93
C SER A 91 7.05 16.21 -14.05
N THR A 92 6.06 16.91 -14.60
CA THR A 92 4.77 17.20 -13.92
C THR A 92 3.77 16.04 -14.00
N SER A 93 4.13 14.95 -14.69
CA SER A 93 3.31 13.73 -14.80
C SER A 93 3.13 13.12 -13.41
N MET A 94 1.95 13.31 -12.83
CA MET A 94 1.62 12.79 -11.50
C MET A 94 1.48 11.25 -11.56
N PRO A 95 1.75 10.53 -10.46
CA PRO A 95 1.51 9.08 -10.36
C PRO A 95 0.05 8.65 -10.61
N GLU A 96 -0.88 9.60 -10.74
CA GLU A 96 -2.30 9.36 -11.05
C GLU A 96 -2.53 8.99 -12.52
N GLU A 97 -1.65 9.39 -13.44
CA GLU A 97 -1.76 9.11 -14.88
C GLU A 97 -1.17 7.75 -15.30
N LEU A 98 -0.65 6.96 -14.37
CA LEU A 98 -0.12 5.63 -14.67
C LEU A 98 -1.29 4.71 -15.09
N HIS A 99 -1.35 4.38 -16.38
CA HIS A 99 -2.32 3.45 -16.95
C HIS A 99 -1.67 2.08 -17.12
N TYR A 100 -2.20 1.07 -16.43
CA TYR A 100 -1.77 -0.31 -16.57
C TYR A 100 -2.98 -1.17 -16.96
N ASP A 101 -2.92 -1.80 -18.13
CA ASP A 101 -3.99 -2.71 -18.59
C ASP A 101 -3.94 -4.09 -17.94
N TYR A 102 -2.81 -4.45 -17.34
CA TYR A 102 -2.53 -5.80 -16.85
C TYR A 102 -2.32 -5.90 -15.32
N ILE A 103 -2.49 -4.80 -14.58
CA ILE A 103 -2.35 -4.76 -13.13
C ILE A 103 -3.73 -4.53 -12.50
N ASP A 104 -4.07 -5.29 -11.46
CA ASP A 104 -5.33 -5.12 -10.76
C ASP A 104 -5.40 -3.78 -10.00
N VAL A 105 -6.63 -3.37 -9.67
CA VAL A 105 -6.88 -2.05 -9.05
C VAL A 105 -6.21 -1.92 -7.70
N ASP A 106 -6.13 -3.00 -6.91
CA ASP A 106 -5.55 -2.97 -5.56
C ASP A 106 -4.03 -2.79 -5.65
N THR A 107 -3.36 -3.56 -6.50
CA THR A 107 -1.93 -3.44 -6.77
C THR A 107 -1.57 -2.06 -7.34
N LEU A 108 -2.42 -1.50 -8.21
CA LEU A 108 -2.24 -0.14 -8.72
C LEU A 108 -2.34 0.91 -7.61
N THR A 109 -3.25 0.73 -6.64
CA THR A 109 -3.35 1.63 -5.49
C THR A 109 -2.12 1.57 -4.59
N ASP A 110 -1.53 0.39 -4.41
CA ASP A 110 -0.29 0.22 -3.63
C ASP A 110 0.90 0.92 -4.29
N ILE A 111 1.07 0.75 -5.61
CA ILE A 111 2.11 1.44 -6.40
C ILE A 111 1.97 2.96 -6.23
N ARG A 112 0.75 3.50 -6.39
CA ARG A 112 0.47 4.92 -6.26
C ARG A 112 0.75 5.44 -4.84
N HIS A 113 0.40 4.67 -3.83
CA HIS A 113 0.66 5.02 -2.44
C HIS A 113 2.17 5.11 -2.16
N ALA A 114 2.93 4.07 -2.53
CA ALA A 114 4.38 4.02 -2.35
C ALA A 114 5.11 5.13 -3.13
N ALA A 115 4.64 5.45 -4.34
CA ALA A 115 5.17 6.55 -5.15
C ALA A 115 4.98 7.91 -4.49
N ARG A 116 3.75 8.22 -4.03
CA ARG A 116 3.47 9.48 -3.31
C ARG A 116 4.33 9.61 -2.06
N HIS A 117 4.45 8.53 -1.29
CA HIS A 117 5.21 8.54 -0.04
C HIS A 117 6.72 8.75 -0.27
N SER A 118 7.25 8.28 -1.40
CA SER A 118 8.66 8.44 -1.76
C SER A 118 8.96 9.81 -2.37
N PHE A 119 8.04 10.32 -3.20
CA PHE A 119 8.11 11.66 -3.78
C PHE A 119 8.14 12.77 -2.71
N LEU A 120 7.29 12.66 -1.68
CA LEU A 120 7.20 13.64 -0.59
C LEU A 120 8.45 13.65 0.32
N ARG A 121 9.11 12.49 0.52
CA ARG A 121 10.26 12.36 1.44
C ARG A 121 11.51 13.11 0.97
N ASP A 122 11.68 13.36 -0.32
CA ASP A 122 12.82 14.15 -0.83
C ASP A 122 12.55 15.66 -0.81
N SER A 123 11.29 16.09 -0.82
CA SER A 123 10.92 17.49 -0.52
C SER A 123 11.33 17.86 0.91
N GLU A 124 11.03 16.99 1.88
CA GLU A 124 11.36 17.21 3.30
C GLU A 124 12.87 17.20 3.59
N LYS A 125 13.66 16.37 2.90
CA LYS A 125 15.13 16.36 3.05
C LYS A 125 15.78 17.64 2.54
N THR A 126 15.23 18.25 1.49
CA THR A 126 15.73 19.51 0.93
C THR A 126 15.48 20.66 1.91
N GLU A 127 14.35 20.66 2.61
CA GLU A 127 14.05 21.60 3.68
C GLU A 127 14.90 21.36 4.94
N GLN A 128 15.11 20.10 5.35
CA GLN A 128 15.93 19.76 6.51
C GLN A 128 17.42 20.06 6.29
N GLN A 129 17.97 19.83 5.09
CA GLN A 129 19.36 20.20 4.77
C GLN A 129 19.55 21.71 4.56
N ALA A 130 18.53 22.42 4.06
CA ALA A 130 18.54 23.89 4.00
C ALA A 130 18.40 24.53 5.39
N ALA A 131 17.70 23.87 6.32
CA ALA A 131 17.60 24.30 7.73
C ALA A 131 18.92 24.10 8.50
N ILE A 132 19.65 23.00 8.25
CA ILE A 132 20.94 22.72 8.91
C ILE A 132 22.07 23.66 8.42
N ARG A 133 22.01 24.16 7.18
CA ARG A 133 23.06 25.02 6.58
C ARG A 133 22.93 26.51 6.87
N ARG A 134 21.83 26.97 7.46
CA ARG A 134 21.73 28.36 7.93
C ARG A 134 22.27 28.42 9.35
N HIS A 135 23.46 28.99 9.50
CA HIS A 135 24.12 29.19 10.78
C HIS A 135 23.16 29.71 11.86
N ALA A 136 23.21 29.01 13.00
CA ALA A 136 22.58 29.36 14.25
C ALA A 136 23.22 30.63 14.83
N SER A 137 22.66 31.79 14.53
CA SER A 137 22.89 32.99 15.32
C SER A 137 21.72 33.95 15.20
N ASN A 138 20.59 33.57 15.78
CA ASN A 138 19.74 34.43 16.62
C ASN A 138 18.53 33.61 17.12
N VAL A 139 18.71 32.75 18.11
CA VAL A 139 17.58 32.04 18.74
C VAL A 139 17.18 32.82 19.97
N ASN A 140 16.17 33.68 19.81
CA ASN A 140 15.51 34.34 20.92
C ASN A 140 14.93 33.26 21.85
N HIS A 141 15.32 33.24 23.12
CA HIS A 141 15.06 32.13 24.07
C HIS A 141 13.54 31.86 24.27
N TYR A 142 12.70 32.84 23.93
CA TYR A 142 11.23 32.75 23.95
C TYR A 142 10.64 31.98 22.74
N ALA A 143 11.30 32.01 21.57
CA ALA A 143 10.86 31.29 20.37
C ALA A 143 11.11 29.77 20.46
N ARG A 144 12.04 29.34 21.33
CA ARG A 144 12.37 27.93 21.55
C ARG A 144 11.24 27.17 22.26
N TYR A 145 10.48 27.84 23.14
CA TYR A 145 9.43 27.21 23.95
C TYR A 145 8.15 26.89 23.14
N GLY A 146 7.86 27.67 22.09
CA GLY A 146 6.74 27.41 21.17
C GLY A 146 7.05 26.31 20.15
N LYS A 147 8.31 26.25 19.68
CA LYS A 147 8.77 25.25 18.70
C LYS A 147 8.82 23.84 19.28
N THR A 148 9.27 23.67 20.53
CA THR A 148 9.27 22.35 21.20
C THR A 148 7.86 21.82 21.44
N ARG A 149 6.87 22.69 21.68
CA ARG A 149 5.47 22.27 21.88
C ARG A 149 4.80 21.84 20.58
N ALA A 150 4.99 22.60 19.50
CA ALA A 150 4.46 22.25 18.18
C ALA A 150 5.10 20.97 17.60
N GLU A 151 6.42 20.78 17.82
CA GLU A 151 7.13 19.56 17.42
C GLU A 151 6.71 18.33 18.24
N GLU A 152 6.50 18.47 19.55
CA GLU A 152 5.98 17.40 20.40
C GLU A 152 4.54 17.02 20.04
N ASP A 153 3.67 18.00 19.78
CA ASP A 153 2.30 17.75 19.34
C ASP A 153 2.27 17.07 17.96
N ALA A 154 3.15 17.46 17.03
CA ALA A 154 3.31 16.78 15.74
C ALA A 154 3.75 15.31 15.91
N ARG A 155 4.69 15.01 16.82
CA ARG A 155 5.10 13.63 17.12
C ARG A 155 3.95 12.80 17.71
N ARG A 156 3.16 13.38 18.62
CA ARG A 156 1.97 12.70 19.18
C ARG A 156 0.94 12.39 18.10
N TYR A 157 0.62 13.35 17.23
CA TYR A 157 -0.32 13.10 16.13
C TYR A 157 0.20 12.09 15.11
N LEU A 158 1.50 12.04 14.87
CA LEU A 158 2.11 11.00 14.03
C LEU A 158 1.98 9.60 14.65
N GLN A 159 2.26 9.46 15.95
CA GLN A 159 2.09 8.18 16.67
C GLN A 159 0.61 7.75 16.67
N GLN A 160 -0.31 8.66 16.97
CA GLN A 160 -1.75 8.38 16.92
C GLN A 160 -2.20 7.96 15.52
N LYS A 161 -1.67 8.59 14.47
CA LYS A 161 -1.96 8.23 13.08
C LYS A 161 -1.48 6.80 12.77
N GLU A 162 -0.25 6.46 13.17
CA GLU A 162 0.33 5.12 12.96
C GLU A 162 -0.49 4.04 13.68
N GLU A 163 -0.88 4.28 14.94
CA GLU A 163 -1.72 3.37 15.72
C GLU A 163 -3.10 3.16 15.07
N LEU A 164 -3.76 4.23 14.61
CA LEU A 164 -5.03 4.14 13.91
C LEU A 164 -4.90 3.43 12.54
N GLU A 165 -3.78 3.62 11.84
CA GLU A 165 -3.50 2.91 10.58
C GLU A 165 -3.26 1.42 10.82
N GLU A 166 -2.64 1.03 11.93
CA GLU A 166 -2.48 -0.37 12.31
C GLU A 166 -3.82 -1.02 12.68
N GLN A 167 -4.63 -0.35 13.52
CA GLN A 167 -5.99 -0.81 13.85
C GLN A 167 -6.85 -0.96 12.58
N LYS A 168 -6.67 -0.09 11.58
CA LYS A 168 -7.36 -0.22 10.28
C LYS A 168 -6.92 -1.48 9.52
N LYS A 169 -5.64 -1.86 9.57
CA LYS A 169 -5.16 -3.12 8.97
C LYS A 169 -5.77 -4.32 9.69
N GLU A 170 -5.81 -4.31 11.02
CA GLU A 170 -6.42 -5.37 11.83
C GLU A 170 -7.92 -5.53 11.53
N LEU A 171 -8.68 -4.43 11.41
CA LEU A 171 -10.09 -4.52 11.02
C LEU A 171 -10.27 -5.07 9.61
N ARG A 172 -9.38 -4.73 8.67
CA ARG A 172 -9.42 -5.28 7.31
C ARG A 172 -9.20 -6.79 7.32
N THR A 173 -8.18 -7.28 8.01
CA THR A 173 -7.91 -8.72 8.10
C THR A 173 -9.06 -9.46 8.79
N ALA A 174 -9.62 -8.89 9.87
CA ALA A 174 -10.78 -9.44 10.57
C ALA A 174 -12.06 -9.47 9.69
N LEU A 175 -12.32 -8.44 8.89
CA LEU A 175 -13.46 -8.44 7.97
C LEU A 175 -13.29 -9.47 6.85
N ILE A 176 -12.06 -9.68 6.36
CA ILE A 176 -11.77 -10.72 5.37
C ILE A 176 -12.02 -12.11 5.95
N SER A 177 -11.57 -12.37 7.19
CA SER A 177 -11.82 -13.66 7.86
C SER A 177 -13.30 -13.87 8.13
N LEU A 178 -14.02 -12.88 8.69
CA LEU A 178 -15.46 -12.99 8.95
C LEU A 178 -16.28 -13.22 7.66
N ARG A 179 -15.92 -12.57 6.55
CA ARG A 179 -16.56 -12.80 5.25
C ARG A 179 -16.26 -14.19 4.69
N ARG A 180 -15.10 -14.77 5.00
CA ARG A 180 -14.76 -16.15 4.66
C ARG A 180 -15.59 -17.12 5.48
N ASP A 181 -15.60 -16.97 6.80
CA ASP A 181 -16.38 -17.81 7.71
C ASP A 181 -17.88 -17.78 7.36
N LYS A 182 -18.40 -16.59 7.00
CA LYS A 182 -19.78 -16.43 6.50
C LYS A 182 -20.03 -17.25 5.22
N ARG A 183 -19.08 -17.29 4.28
CA ARG A 183 -19.20 -18.12 3.07
C ARG A 183 -19.14 -19.59 3.42
N ASP A 184 -18.23 -19.99 4.29
CA ASP A 184 -18.02 -21.39 4.68
C ASP A 184 -19.28 -21.95 5.36
N VAL A 185 -19.86 -21.23 6.33
CA VAL A 185 -21.14 -21.59 6.96
C VAL A 185 -22.30 -21.65 5.95
N LYS A 186 -22.33 -20.73 4.98
CA LYS A 186 -23.34 -20.73 3.92
C LYS A 186 -23.19 -21.93 2.99
N GLU A 187 -21.96 -22.36 2.68
CA GLU A 187 -21.69 -23.56 1.89
C GLU A 187 -21.96 -24.84 2.69
N GLU A 188 -21.66 -24.88 4.00
CA GLU A 188 -22.07 -25.97 4.90
C GLU A 188 -23.60 -26.15 4.89
N MET A 189 -24.35 -25.06 4.95
CA MET A 189 -25.82 -25.08 4.89
C MET A 189 -26.33 -25.63 3.55
N LYS A 190 -25.71 -25.24 2.42
CA LYS A 190 -26.06 -25.79 1.08
C LYS A 190 -25.69 -27.26 0.94
N ASN A 191 -24.51 -27.65 1.43
CA ASN A 191 -24.03 -29.02 1.37
C ASN A 191 -24.94 -29.93 2.22
N GLY A 192 -25.28 -29.52 3.44
CA GLY A 192 -26.26 -30.19 4.30
C GLY A 192 -27.65 -30.35 3.66
N ALA A 193 -28.16 -29.30 3.00
CA ALA A 193 -29.41 -29.36 2.24
C ALA A 193 -29.31 -30.25 0.98
N GLY A 194 -28.11 -30.35 0.38
CA GLY A 194 -27.82 -31.16 -0.80
C GLY A 194 -27.84 -32.67 -0.56
N TRP A 195 -27.47 -33.14 0.65
CA TRP A 195 -27.59 -34.56 1.04
C TRP A 195 -29.06 -35.01 1.09
N ILE A 196 -29.94 -34.14 1.60
CA ILE A 196 -31.38 -34.43 1.74
C ILE A 196 -32.06 -34.60 0.36
N HIS A 197 -31.57 -33.92 -0.69
CA HIS A 197 -32.09 -34.09 -2.04
C HIS A 197 -31.52 -35.30 -2.79
N ARG A 198 -30.28 -35.69 -2.52
CA ARG A 198 -29.62 -36.83 -3.20
C ARG A 198 -30.06 -38.19 -2.65
N GLN A 199 -30.59 -38.23 -1.43
CA GLN A 199 -30.93 -39.47 -0.72
C GLN A 199 -32.41 -39.89 -0.84
N LYS A 200 -33.25 -39.14 -1.57
CA LYS A 200 -34.67 -39.46 -1.84
C LYS A 200 -34.90 -40.68 -2.76
N GLY A 201 -33.85 -41.47 -3.05
CA GLY A 201 -33.89 -42.66 -3.92
C GLY A 201 -33.94 -44.01 -3.19
N PHE A 202 -33.91 -44.06 -1.86
CA PHE A 202 -34.00 -45.31 -1.10
C PHE A 202 -35.08 -45.20 -0.02
N LEU A 203 -36.03 -46.14 -0.02
CA LEU A 203 -37.10 -46.23 1.00
C LEU A 203 -36.48 -46.37 2.39
N TRP A 204 -36.85 -45.47 3.32
CA TRP A 204 -36.52 -45.59 4.74
C TRP A 204 -37.79 -45.77 5.57
N HIS A 205 -37.75 -46.73 6.50
CA HIS A 205 -38.84 -47.04 7.43
C HIS A 205 -39.07 -45.88 8.43
N SER A 206 -40.35 -45.63 8.74
CA SER A 206 -40.92 -44.48 9.47
C SER A 206 -40.19 -44.01 10.74
N VAL A 207 -39.54 -44.90 11.50
CA VAL A 207 -38.93 -44.55 12.80
C VAL A 207 -37.57 -43.84 12.64
N PHE A 208 -36.81 -44.17 11.61
CA PHE A 208 -35.52 -43.53 11.33
C PHE A 208 -35.67 -42.17 10.65
N ALA A 209 -36.80 -41.97 9.95
CA ALA A 209 -37.16 -40.69 9.34
C ALA A 209 -37.35 -39.60 10.41
N ALA A 210 -38.01 -39.91 11.53
CA ALA A 210 -38.23 -38.95 12.62
C ALA A 210 -36.92 -38.51 13.30
N ILE A 211 -35.99 -39.43 13.57
CA ILE A 211 -34.69 -39.11 14.18
C ILE A 211 -33.82 -38.30 13.19
N THR A 212 -33.74 -38.73 11.93
CA THR A 212 -33.00 -38.02 10.88
C THR A 212 -33.56 -36.62 10.62
N GLN A 213 -34.89 -36.46 10.64
CA GLN A 213 -35.56 -35.17 10.44
C GLN A 213 -35.36 -34.23 11.64
N CYS A 214 -35.40 -34.74 12.87
CA CYS A 214 -35.16 -33.94 14.08
C CYS A 214 -33.71 -33.44 14.15
N VAL A 215 -32.72 -34.28 13.82
CA VAL A 215 -31.30 -33.87 13.75
C VAL A 215 -31.08 -32.84 12.64
N SER A 216 -31.72 -32.98 11.48
CA SER A 216 -31.61 -32.01 10.38
C SER A 216 -32.16 -30.62 10.70
N VAL A 217 -33.27 -30.53 11.45
CA VAL A 217 -33.87 -29.25 11.86
C VAL A 217 -33.01 -28.57 12.93
N CYS A 218 -32.51 -29.31 13.91
CA CYS A 218 -31.64 -28.78 14.95
C CYS A 218 -30.30 -28.28 14.40
N VAL A 219 -29.68 -29.01 13.46
CA VAL A 219 -28.44 -28.59 12.79
C VAL A 219 -28.68 -27.37 11.88
N GLY A 220 -29.82 -27.31 11.19
CA GLY A 220 -30.21 -26.14 10.40
C GLY A 220 -30.35 -24.88 11.25
N HIS A 221 -31.02 -24.98 12.40
CA HIS A 221 -31.20 -23.86 13.32
C HIS A 221 -29.89 -23.37 13.96
N ASP A 222 -28.95 -24.28 14.31
CA ASP A 222 -27.62 -23.89 14.81
C ASP A 222 -26.80 -23.14 13.75
N LEU A 223 -26.82 -23.61 12.49
CA LEU A 223 -26.13 -22.94 11.38
C LEU A 223 -26.75 -21.57 11.05
N GLU A 224 -28.08 -21.46 11.05
CA GLU A 224 -28.78 -20.17 10.88
C GLU A 224 -28.44 -19.19 12.02
N GLN A 225 -28.41 -19.68 13.26
CA GLN A 225 -28.02 -18.86 14.42
C GLN A 225 -26.55 -18.41 14.34
N ARG A 226 -25.64 -19.30 13.90
CA ARG A 226 -24.23 -18.96 13.63
C ARG A 226 -24.09 -17.92 12.51
N LEU A 227 -24.84 -18.07 11.43
CA LEU A 227 -24.83 -17.12 10.31
C LEU A 227 -25.32 -15.74 10.76
N ALA A 228 -26.42 -15.67 11.52
CA ALA A 228 -26.93 -14.43 12.08
C ALA A 228 -25.91 -13.73 13.00
N ARG A 229 -25.19 -14.49 13.84
CA ARG A 229 -24.10 -13.97 14.68
C ARG A 229 -22.96 -13.38 13.84
N LEU A 230 -22.52 -14.09 12.80
CA LEU A 230 -21.47 -13.60 11.89
C LEU A 230 -21.90 -12.33 11.14
N GLU A 231 -23.18 -12.23 10.77
CA GLU A 231 -23.73 -11.01 10.15
C GLU A 231 -23.72 -9.82 11.10
N THR A 232 -24.10 -10.01 12.37
CA THR A 232 -24.02 -8.95 13.38
C THR A 232 -22.58 -8.51 13.65
N LEU A 233 -21.64 -9.45 13.72
CA LEU A 233 -20.22 -9.16 13.90
C LEU A 233 -19.62 -8.41 12.71
N CYS A 234 -19.99 -8.77 11.47
CA CYS A 234 -19.57 -8.03 10.28
C CYS A 234 -20.07 -6.58 10.30
N LYS A 235 -21.31 -6.34 10.73
CA LYS A 235 -21.87 -4.98 10.84
C LYS A 235 -21.12 -4.16 11.89
N GLN A 236 -20.90 -4.71 13.08
CA GLN A 236 -20.15 -4.05 14.15
C GLN A 236 -18.72 -3.70 13.71
N LYS A 237 -18.01 -4.64 13.07
CA LYS A 237 -16.65 -4.39 12.57
C LYS A 237 -16.60 -3.35 11.44
N GLU A 238 -17.64 -3.27 10.63
CA GLU A 238 -17.77 -2.23 9.61
C GLU A 238 -18.01 -0.85 10.25
N GLU A 239 -18.84 -0.76 11.28
CA GLU A 239 -19.07 0.46 12.07
C GLU A 239 -17.77 0.95 12.74
N GLU A 240 -17.03 0.05 13.39
CA GLU A 240 -15.71 0.33 13.97
C GLU A 240 -14.74 0.87 12.90
N ARG A 241 -14.78 0.33 11.68
CA ARG A 241 -13.93 0.82 10.58
C ARG A 241 -14.28 2.25 10.20
N VAL A 242 -15.57 2.56 10.08
CA VAL A 242 -16.05 3.92 9.74
C VAL A 242 -15.65 4.90 10.84
N GLU A 243 -15.79 4.52 12.11
CA GLU A 243 -15.37 5.36 13.23
C GLU A 243 -13.86 5.62 13.23
N LEU A 244 -13.04 4.59 12.96
CA LEU A 244 -11.60 4.74 12.82
C LEU A 244 -11.23 5.65 11.64
N GLU A 245 -11.94 5.57 10.52
CA GLU A 245 -11.69 6.44 9.37
C GLU A 245 -11.96 7.92 9.70
N LEU A 246 -13.03 8.21 10.45
CA LEU A 246 -13.32 9.56 10.93
C LEU A 246 -12.19 10.07 11.85
N LYS A 247 -11.76 9.26 12.83
CA LYS A 247 -10.64 9.62 13.73
C LYS A 247 -9.35 9.88 12.93
N LEU A 248 -9.06 9.07 11.92
CA LEU A 248 -7.90 9.24 11.05
C LEU A 248 -7.96 10.54 10.26
N THR A 249 -9.13 10.94 9.76
CA THR A 249 -9.30 12.23 9.08
C THR A 249 -9.05 13.41 10.03
N GLU A 250 -9.58 13.35 11.26
CA GLU A 250 -9.39 14.38 12.27
C GLU A 250 -7.92 14.52 12.69
N VAL A 251 -7.23 13.41 12.98
CA VAL A 251 -5.79 13.42 13.33
C VAL A 251 -4.95 13.98 12.18
N LYS A 252 -5.28 13.65 10.92
CA LYS A 252 -4.60 14.21 9.74
C LYS A 252 -4.79 15.71 9.62
N GLU A 253 -6.00 16.22 9.88
CA GLU A 253 -6.24 17.67 9.91
C GLU A 253 -5.49 18.36 11.05
N ASN A 254 -5.46 17.76 12.23
CA ASN A 254 -4.78 18.31 13.41
C ASN A 254 -3.25 18.32 13.23
N LEU A 255 -2.70 17.28 12.61
CA LEU A 255 -1.29 17.24 12.21
C LEU A 255 -0.99 18.37 11.21
N LYS A 256 -1.83 18.55 10.18
CA LYS A 256 -1.68 19.64 9.20
C LYS A 256 -1.72 21.02 9.85
N LYS A 257 -2.66 21.25 10.79
CA LYS A 257 -2.78 22.50 11.56
C LYS A 257 -1.53 22.74 12.43
N SER A 258 -0.97 21.70 13.03
CA SER A 258 0.22 21.79 13.88
C SER A 258 1.47 22.11 13.07
N LEU A 259 1.65 21.47 11.91
CA LEU A 259 2.74 21.75 10.98
C LEU A 259 2.69 23.17 10.42
N ALA A 260 1.49 23.67 10.06
CA ALA A 260 1.32 25.04 9.58
C ALA A 260 1.67 26.09 10.64
N ARG A 261 1.41 25.82 11.92
CA ARG A 261 1.76 26.71 13.05
C ARG A 261 3.27 26.71 13.35
N GLY A 262 3.97 25.61 13.11
CA GLY A 262 5.43 25.53 13.30
C GLY A 262 6.25 26.30 12.27
N SER A 263 5.69 26.54 11.07
CA SER A 263 6.35 27.26 9.96
C SER A 263 6.23 28.79 10.07
N ALA A 264 5.28 29.29 10.86
CA ALA A 264 4.96 30.72 10.97
C ALA A 264 5.70 31.48 12.10
N GLY A 265 6.79 30.93 12.66
CA GLY A 265 7.52 31.53 13.80
C GLY A 265 9.02 31.32 13.84
#